data_AF-A0A535XJN3-F1
#
_entry.id   AF-A0A535XJN3-F1
#
_cell.length_a   1.000
_cell.length_b   1.000
_cell.length_c   1.000
_cell.angle_alpha   90.00
_cell.angle_beta   90.00
_cell.angle_gamma   90.00
#
_symmetry.space_group_name_H-M   'P 1'
#
loop_
_entity.id
_entity.type
_entity.pdbx_description
1 polymer ?
#
loop_
_entity_poly.entity_id
_entity_poly.type
_entity_poly.pdbx_seq_one_letter_code
_entity_poly.pdbx_strand_id
1 'polypeptide(L)'
;MIERLHASCFIPTLDAEQSLQSGADARVPDDKQHFRPRDDAEFCLSRAYSYTLLDRVSELTKRVATLESELDAARKRVTVYEEFDATVRDALAGALRAAHQIRARAENAAQQILEQAREERKMLLKEIERLREERDGLVDEIASTRRSGFSALRGPRREAAAERPVEETAADARQQAAEALRGVFTELLEDIRRQAGAAADAAREANAAAAQARAAQEEARRASEAQRQAEAERATEAARAAELARRANEEAARAAEEARRAADAQREAQVAADAARAAETQRAAEAARQAEAAMRAAQDAQRKVDAERSAAEAERTAARAEEARRLEEGRRLEEERRAQQWRDEADRRSAERRAEEERIAESTRAAEAAARAAQDAARAAEAARAAQAIPRLEEEELFQAPPATFAESPATPAEPPATFAEASAAPDLFVVERERTETVAEPEQVTPEREEPAAPSSNIVLMLSPVPSFARLVDIERRIQALAQIRTLYVRDFRGGTATLALGLRVPMSVDELWAAMAALEQPRLAMLRSGGNTLELRIEGEAGVA
;
A
#
# COMPACT_ATOMS: atom_id res chain seq x y z
N MET A 1 -37.80 0.92 38.16
CA MET A 1 -37.06 -0.33 37.88
C MET A 1 -35.60 0.07 37.71
N ILE A 2 -34.65 -0.58 38.39
CA ILE A 2 -33.27 -0.08 38.52
C ILE A 2 -32.28 -1.22 38.27
N GLU A 3 -31.44 -1.05 37.24
CA GLU A 3 -30.25 -1.85 36.99
C GLU A 3 -29.11 -0.85 36.70
N ARG A 4 -28.13 -0.65 37.60
CA ARG A 4 -27.00 -1.54 37.90
C ARG A 4 -26.06 -1.78 36.71
N LEU A 5 -25.37 -0.71 36.30
CA LEU A 5 -24.11 -0.82 35.58
C LEU A 5 -23.05 -1.49 36.48
N HIS A 6 -22.45 -2.58 36.01
CA HIS A 6 -21.25 -3.17 36.61
C HIS A 6 -20.01 -2.62 35.89
N ALA A 7 -19.17 -1.86 36.61
CA ALA A 7 -17.88 -1.41 36.11
C ALA A 7 -16.77 -2.36 36.59
N SER A 8 -16.25 -3.18 35.68
CA SER A 8 -15.12 -4.08 35.97
C SER A 8 -13.79 -3.36 35.79
N CYS A 9 -13.29 -2.71 36.85
CA CYS A 9 -11.91 -2.23 36.88
C CYS A 9 -10.94 -3.41 36.98
N PHE A 10 -10.26 -3.75 35.89
CA PHE A 10 -9.25 -4.80 35.86
C PHE A 10 -7.86 -4.22 36.16
N ILE A 11 -7.29 -4.53 37.33
CA ILE A 11 -5.96 -4.09 37.75
C ILE A 11 -4.99 -5.27 37.65
N PRO A 12 -3.97 -5.23 36.79
CA PRO A 12 -2.89 -6.22 36.81
C PRO A 12 -1.88 -5.86 37.91
N THR A 13 -1.92 -6.59 39.02
CA THR A 13 -0.78 -6.67 39.95
C THR A 13 0.32 -7.51 39.29
N LEU A 14 1.51 -6.92 39.11
CA LEU A 14 2.71 -7.64 38.71
C LEU A 14 3.69 -7.67 39.88
N ASP A 15 4.10 -8.87 40.27
CA ASP A 15 5.05 -9.09 41.35
C ASP A 15 6.42 -8.51 41.03
N ALA A 16 7.02 -7.82 42.01
CA ALA A 16 8.30 -7.12 41.86
C ALA A 16 9.28 -7.41 43.02
N GLU A 17 9.15 -8.55 43.69
CA GLU A 17 10.11 -9.01 44.70
C GLU A 17 10.63 -10.42 44.42
N GLN A 18 11.85 -10.52 43.87
CA GLN A 18 12.67 -11.71 44.11
C GLN A 18 14.18 -11.43 44.06
N SER A 19 14.80 -11.55 45.23
CA SER A 19 16.20 -11.94 45.46
C SER A 19 17.31 -11.09 44.82
N LEU A 20 17.70 -10.02 45.53
CA LEU A 20 19.10 -9.55 45.55
C LEU A 20 19.65 -9.57 46.98
N GLN A 21 20.77 -10.28 47.14
CA GLN A 21 21.87 -9.94 48.05
C GLN A 21 21.56 -9.75 49.55
N SER A 22 21.71 -10.83 50.33
CA SER A 22 22.88 -10.91 51.22
C SER A 22 23.25 -12.37 51.51
N GLY A 23 24.55 -12.65 51.63
CA GLY A 23 25.08 -14.02 51.67
C GLY A 23 26.60 -14.05 51.71
N ALA A 24 27.21 -13.08 52.38
CA ALA A 24 28.64 -13.04 52.61
C ALA A 24 28.97 -13.86 53.86
N ASP A 25 29.51 -15.06 53.68
CA ASP A 25 30.23 -15.76 54.75
C ASP A 25 31.41 -16.55 54.16
N ALA A 26 32.53 -16.55 54.87
CA ALA A 26 33.84 -16.87 54.29
C ALA A 26 34.36 -18.24 54.73
N ARG A 27 34.58 -19.14 53.77
CA ARG A 27 35.46 -20.31 53.95
C ARG A 27 36.39 -20.48 52.75
N VAL A 28 37.67 -20.21 52.99
CA VAL A 28 38.77 -20.50 52.06
C VAL A 28 39.34 -21.88 52.39
N PRO A 29 39.28 -22.87 51.48
CA PRO A 29 40.12 -24.05 51.55
C PRO A 29 41.50 -23.72 50.94
N ASP A 30 42.55 -23.69 51.76
CA ASP A 30 43.94 -23.48 51.32
C ASP A 30 44.57 -24.77 50.76
N ASP A 31 43.92 -25.35 49.75
CA ASP A 31 44.35 -26.59 49.08
C ASP A 31 45.35 -26.29 47.95
N LYS A 32 46.63 -26.21 48.32
CA LYS A 32 47.76 -25.99 47.39
C LYS A 32 48.10 -27.24 46.57
N GLN A 33 47.19 -27.66 45.70
CA GLN A 33 47.46 -28.75 44.76
C GLN A 33 48.34 -28.25 43.60
N HIS A 34 49.50 -28.90 43.41
CA HIS A 34 50.42 -28.62 42.31
C HIS A 34 49.87 -29.09 40.96
N PHE A 35 49.03 -28.26 40.32
CA PHE A 35 48.70 -28.44 38.91
C PHE A 35 49.93 -28.21 38.02
N ARG A 36 50.00 -28.96 36.92
CA ARG A 36 51.14 -28.94 35.99
C ARG A 36 50.88 -27.92 34.87
N PRO A 37 51.87 -27.12 34.46
CA PRO A 37 51.70 -26.08 33.44
C PRO A 37 51.70 -26.65 32.01
N ARG A 38 50.88 -27.68 31.77
CA ARG A 38 50.69 -28.33 30.46
C ARG A 38 49.23 -28.36 30.03
N ASP A 39 48.31 -28.23 30.97
CA ASP A 39 46.86 -28.34 30.74
C ASP A 39 46.21 -26.94 30.56
N ASP A 40 46.91 -25.86 30.94
CA ASP A 40 46.43 -24.47 30.89
C ASP A 40 46.03 -24.00 29.47
N ALA A 41 46.73 -24.49 28.45
CA ALA A 41 46.47 -24.15 27.05
C ALA A 41 45.11 -24.70 26.57
N GLU A 42 44.78 -25.93 26.95
CA GLU A 42 43.47 -26.54 26.65
C GLU A 42 42.36 -25.86 27.45
N PHE A 43 42.63 -25.48 28.70
CA PHE A 43 41.69 -24.73 29.54
C PHE A 43 41.38 -23.33 28.97
N CYS A 44 42.40 -22.63 28.45
CA CYS A 44 42.22 -21.34 27.76
C CYS A 44 41.41 -21.47 26.46
N LEU A 45 41.68 -22.48 25.64
CA LEU A 45 40.91 -22.73 24.41
C LEU A 45 39.46 -23.12 24.70
N SER A 46 39.23 -24.00 25.68
CA SER A 46 37.90 -24.37 26.15
C SER A 46 37.10 -23.16 26.65
N ARG A 47 37.75 -22.26 27.40
CA ARG A 47 37.13 -21.03 27.91
C ARG A 47 36.87 -19.98 26.81
N ALA A 48 37.75 -19.87 25.81
CA ALA A 48 37.49 -19.01 24.65
C ALA A 48 36.30 -19.53 23.82
N TYR A 49 36.22 -20.84 23.61
CA TYR A 49 35.11 -21.49 22.89
C TYR A 49 33.79 -21.35 23.65
N SER A 50 33.78 -21.48 24.98
CA SER A 50 32.55 -21.32 25.77
C SER A 50 32.01 -19.88 25.75
N TYR A 51 32.88 -18.86 25.75
CA TYR A 51 32.44 -17.47 25.55
C TYR A 51 31.83 -17.24 24.16
N THR A 52 32.46 -17.70 23.07
CA THR A 52 31.89 -17.53 21.71
C THR A 52 30.58 -18.29 21.52
N LEU A 53 30.41 -19.43 22.20
CA LEU A 53 29.16 -20.19 22.22
C LEU A 53 28.08 -19.45 23.04
N LEU A 54 28.41 -18.87 24.19
CA LEU A 54 27.51 -18.04 24.99
C LEU A 54 27.03 -16.80 24.22
N ASP A 55 27.94 -16.09 23.54
CA ASP A 55 27.59 -14.93 22.72
C ASP A 55 26.59 -15.32 21.61
N ARG A 56 26.88 -16.41 20.88
CA ARG A 56 26.03 -16.94 19.81
C ARG A 56 24.68 -17.45 20.32
N VAL A 57 24.64 -18.06 21.51
CA VAL A 57 23.37 -18.40 22.18
C VAL A 57 22.59 -17.12 22.53
N SER A 58 23.24 -16.09 23.06
CA SER A 58 22.58 -14.80 23.35
C SER A 58 22.02 -14.15 22.08
N GLU A 59 22.73 -14.27 20.95
CA GLU A 59 22.29 -13.77 19.65
C GLU A 59 21.09 -14.55 19.11
N LEU A 60 21.12 -15.88 19.21
CA LEU A 60 20.01 -16.74 18.83
C LEU A 60 18.77 -16.47 19.71
N THR A 61 18.92 -16.29 21.02
CA THR A 61 17.81 -15.91 21.91
C THR A 61 17.20 -14.56 21.52
N LYS A 62 18.02 -13.55 21.17
CA LYS A 62 17.53 -12.25 20.66
C LYS A 62 16.76 -12.43 19.34
N ARG A 63 17.30 -13.21 18.40
CA ARG A 63 16.66 -13.53 17.11
C ARG A 63 15.34 -14.28 17.27
N VAL A 64 15.24 -15.21 18.22
CA VAL A 64 14.00 -15.92 18.56
C VAL A 64 12.96 -14.93 19.10
N ALA A 65 13.32 -14.10 20.09
CA ALA A 65 12.41 -13.11 20.66
C ALA A 65 11.90 -12.10 19.62
N THR A 66 12.73 -11.68 18.65
CA THR A 66 12.26 -10.84 17.53
C THR A 66 11.28 -11.58 16.64
N LEU A 67 11.58 -12.83 16.25
CA LEU A 67 10.70 -13.64 15.40
C LEU A 67 9.36 -13.97 16.08
N GLU A 68 9.36 -14.22 17.39
CA GLU A 68 8.13 -14.39 18.18
C GLU A 68 7.28 -13.12 18.16
N SER A 69 7.90 -11.94 18.33
CA SER A 69 7.20 -10.65 18.26
C SER A 69 6.63 -10.34 16.86
N GLU A 70 7.35 -10.69 15.79
CA GLU A 70 6.90 -10.54 14.41
C GLU A 70 5.77 -11.51 14.07
N LEU A 71 5.83 -12.73 14.59
CA LEU A 71 4.83 -13.79 14.41
C LEU A 71 3.53 -13.44 15.15
N ASP A 72 3.60 -12.88 16.36
CA ASP A 72 2.41 -12.37 17.07
C ASP A 72 1.85 -11.09 16.45
N ALA A 73 2.70 -10.22 15.87
CA ALA A 73 2.24 -9.10 15.05
C ALA A 73 1.55 -9.59 13.76
N ALA A 74 2.05 -10.67 13.14
CA ALA A 74 1.41 -11.31 11.99
C ALA A 74 0.06 -11.93 12.34
N ARG A 75 -0.03 -12.68 13.45
CA ARG A 75 -1.30 -13.22 13.99
C ARG A 75 -2.34 -12.12 14.19
N LYS A 76 -1.98 -11.03 14.86
CA LYS A 76 -2.89 -9.87 15.08
C LYS A 76 -3.39 -9.27 13.77
N ARG A 77 -2.53 -9.15 12.75
CA ARG A 77 -2.96 -8.69 11.41
C ARG A 77 -3.93 -9.68 10.74
N VAL A 78 -3.70 -10.98 10.87
CA VAL A 78 -4.62 -12.00 10.33
C VAL A 78 -6.01 -11.88 10.96
N THR A 79 -6.10 -11.76 12.28
CA THR A 79 -7.40 -11.59 12.97
C THR A 79 -8.14 -10.33 12.51
N VAL A 80 -7.45 -9.19 12.35
CA VAL A 80 -8.06 -7.96 11.81
C VAL A 80 -8.54 -8.14 10.37
N TYR A 81 -7.83 -8.90 9.54
CA TYR A 81 -8.32 -9.24 8.20
C TYR A 81 -9.52 -10.20 8.25
N GLU A 82 -9.56 -11.19 9.14
CA GLU A 82 -10.70 -12.10 9.31
C GLU A 82 -11.98 -11.37 9.76
N GLU A 83 -11.85 -10.42 10.69
CA GLU A 83 -12.92 -9.51 11.11
C GLU A 83 -13.40 -8.63 9.95
N PHE A 84 -12.47 -8.01 9.21
CA PHE A 84 -12.82 -7.20 8.04
C PHE A 84 -13.53 -8.03 6.96
N ASP A 85 -13.05 -9.25 6.68
CA ASP A 85 -13.64 -10.15 5.71
C ASP A 85 -15.08 -10.54 6.08
N ALA A 86 -15.38 -10.72 7.37
CA ALA A 86 -16.75 -10.92 7.85
C ALA A 86 -17.64 -9.70 7.53
N THR A 87 -17.18 -8.47 7.81
CA THR A 87 -17.95 -7.25 7.48
C THR A 87 -18.17 -7.08 5.97
N VAL A 88 -17.21 -7.46 5.13
CA VAL A 88 -17.34 -7.42 3.66
C VAL A 88 -18.37 -8.45 3.17
N ARG A 89 -18.38 -9.67 3.73
CA ARG A 89 -19.39 -10.70 3.41
C ARG A 89 -20.80 -10.25 3.81
N ASP A 90 -20.95 -9.67 5.00
CA ASP A 90 -22.25 -9.16 5.47
C ASP A 90 -22.75 -7.96 4.66
N ALA A 91 -21.86 -7.03 4.29
CA ALA A 91 -22.18 -5.91 3.41
C ALA A 91 -22.61 -6.39 2.01
N LEU A 92 -21.92 -7.39 1.44
CA LEU A 92 -22.27 -8.00 0.15
C LEU A 92 -23.59 -8.77 0.23
N ALA A 93 -23.83 -9.52 1.30
CA ALA A 93 -25.12 -10.18 1.55
C ALA A 93 -26.26 -9.18 1.79
N GLY A 94 -25.98 -8.00 2.35
CA GLY A 94 -26.90 -6.86 2.43
C GLY A 94 -27.23 -6.29 1.05
N ALA A 95 -26.20 -5.99 0.24
CA ALA A 95 -26.34 -5.44 -1.10
C ALA A 95 -27.12 -6.37 -2.04
N LEU A 96 -26.84 -7.68 -2.02
CA LEU A 96 -27.59 -8.68 -2.80
C LEU A 96 -29.06 -8.74 -2.38
N ARG A 97 -29.37 -8.74 -1.07
CA ARG A 97 -30.76 -8.68 -0.58
C ARG A 97 -31.47 -7.41 -1.04
N ALA A 98 -30.81 -6.26 -1.00
CA ALA A 98 -31.37 -5.00 -1.50
C ALA A 98 -31.62 -5.04 -3.02
N ALA A 99 -30.69 -5.57 -3.81
CA ALA A 99 -30.85 -5.75 -5.26
C ALA A 99 -32.03 -6.67 -5.61
N HIS A 100 -32.20 -7.79 -4.88
CA HIS A 100 -33.36 -8.67 -5.04
C HIS A 100 -34.69 -7.98 -4.67
N GLN A 101 -34.71 -7.14 -3.63
CA GLN A 101 -35.91 -6.36 -3.28
C GLN A 101 -36.26 -5.31 -4.35
N ILE A 102 -35.26 -4.61 -4.91
CA ILE A 102 -35.46 -3.66 -6.01
C ILE A 102 -36.01 -4.40 -7.24
N ARG A 103 -35.42 -5.55 -7.60
CA ARG A 103 -35.90 -6.40 -8.70
C ARG A 103 -37.34 -6.84 -8.50
N ALA A 104 -37.70 -7.39 -7.33
CA ALA A 104 -39.06 -7.84 -7.05
C ALA A 104 -40.09 -6.68 -7.11
N ARG A 105 -39.73 -5.49 -6.63
CA ARG A 105 -40.58 -4.28 -6.78
C ARG A 105 -40.75 -3.89 -8.25
N ALA A 106 -39.70 -3.95 -9.06
CA ALA A 106 -39.76 -3.64 -10.48
C ALA A 106 -40.58 -4.68 -11.27
N GLU A 107 -40.44 -5.97 -10.95
CA GLU A 107 -41.23 -7.05 -11.56
C GLU A 107 -42.73 -6.92 -11.21
N ASN A 108 -43.07 -6.61 -9.95
CA ASN A 108 -44.45 -6.36 -9.54
C ASN A 108 -45.04 -5.10 -10.20
N ALA A 109 -44.28 -4.01 -10.27
CA ALA A 109 -44.73 -2.78 -10.94
C ALA A 109 -44.94 -2.99 -12.45
N ALA A 110 -44.08 -3.77 -13.11
CA ALA A 110 -44.24 -4.13 -14.51
C ALA A 110 -45.48 -5.01 -14.73
N GLN A 111 -45.79 -5.95 -13.82
CA GLN A 111 -47.03 -6.74 -13.86
C GLN A 111 -48.26 -5.83 -13.74
N GLN A 112 -48.29 -4.92 -12.77
CA GLN A 112 -49.39 -3.96 -12.58
C GLN A 112 -49.62 -3.08 -13.81
N ILE A 113 -48.56 -2.56 -14.44
CA ILE A 113 -48.67 -1.77 -15.68
C ILE A 113 -49.22 -2.62 -16.84
N LEU A 114 -48.80 -3.88 -16.96
CA LEU A 114 -49.31 -4.80 -17.97
C LEU A 114 -50.76 -5.22 -17.74
N GLU A 115 -51.20 -5.30 -16.48
CA GLU A 115 -52.59 -5.56 -16.11
C GLU A 115 -53.48 -4.35 -16.39
N GLN A 116 -53.09 -3.16 -15.93
CA GLN A 116 -53.77 -1.90 -16.27
C GLN A 116 -53.91 -1.73 -17.80
N ALA A 117 -52.84 -1.93 -18.57
CA ALA A 117 -52.89 -1.82 -20.04
C ALA A 117 -53.81 -2.87 -20.70
N ARG A 118 -54.00 -4.05 -20.09
CA ARG A 118 -54.99 -5.04 -20.56
C ARG A 118 -56.42 -4.61 -20.24
N GLU A 119 -56.65 -4.03 -19.07
CA GLU A 119 -57.97 -3.52 -18.67
C GLU A 119 -58.38 -2.28 -19.48
N GLU A 120 -57.48 -1.31 -19.65
CA GLU A 120 -57.68 -0.15 -20.53
C GLU A 120 -57.98 -0.60 -21.96
N ARG A 121 -57.20 -1.53 -22.52
CA ARG A 121 -57.47 -2.10 -23.85
C ARG A 121 -58.84 -2.79 -23.92
N LYS A 122 -59.26 -3.50 -22.86
CA LYS A 122 -60.57 -4.15 -22.77
C LYS A 122 -61.72 -3.14 -22.69
N MET A 123 -61.53 -2.02 -22.00
CA MET A 123 -62.49 -0.91 -21.95
C MET A 123 -62.58 -0.18 -23.30
N LEU A 124 -61.45 0.13 -23.93
CA LEU A 124 -61.41 0.75 -25.26
C LEU A 124 -62.05 -0.14 -26.34
N LEU A 125 -61.87 -1.47 -26.28
CA LEU A 125 -62.55 -2.39 -27.20
C LEU A 125 -64.07 -2.36 -27.03
N LYS A 126 -64.59 -2.35 -25.80
CA LYS A 126 -66.03 -2.20 -25.53
C LYS A 126 -66.58 -0.87 -26.04
N GLU A 127 -65.84 0.23 -25.87
CA GLU A 127 -66.29 1.53 -26.38
C GLU A 127 -66.25 1.58 -27.91
N ILE A 128 -65.29 0.91 -28.56
CA ILE A 128 -65.27 0.73 -30.02
C ILE A 128 -66.43 -0.15 -30.50
N GLU A 129 -66.82 -1.17 -29.74
CA GLU A 129 -68.00 -2.01 -30.03
C GLU A 129 -69.29 -1.18 -29.91
N ARG A 130 -69.48 -0.47 -28.79
CA ARG A 130 -70.60 0.45 -28.56
C ARG A 130 -70.70 1.52 -29.66
N LEU A 131 -69.59 2.18 -30.02
CA LEU A 131 -69.58 3.21 -31.07
C LEU A 131 -69.88 2.65 -32.46
N ARG A 132 -69.69 1.35 -32.69
CA ARG A 132 -70.16 0.67 -33.92
C ARG A 132 -71.66 0.41 -33.86
N GLU A 133 -72.19 -0.05 -32.73
CA GLU A 133 -73.63 -0.22 -32.52
C GLU A 133 -74.39 1.10 -32.67
N GLU A 134 -73.89 2.19 -32.07
CA GLU A 134 -74.45 3.54 -32.21
C GLU A 134 -74.38 4.03 -33.68
N ARG A 135 -73.26 3.82 -34.36
CA ARG A 135 -73.12 4.13 -35.80
C ARG A 135 -74.10 3.35 -36.66
N ASP A 136 -74.23 2.04 -36.42
CA ASP A 136 -75.05 1.17 -37.26
C ASP A 136 -76.55 1.41 -37.03
N GLY A 137 -76.94 1.71 -35.78
CA GLY A 137 -78.25 2.26 -35.46
C GLY A 137 -78.55 3.57 -36.20
N LEU A 138 -77.62 4.53 -36.20
CA LEU A 138 -77.76 5.79 -36.95
C LEU A 138 -77.83 5.56 -38.48
N VAL A 139 -77.14 4.54 -39.01
CA VAL A 139 -77.24 4.16 -40.43
C VAL A 139 -78.62 3.58 -40.75
N ASP A 140 -79.20 2.75 -39.88
CA ASP A 140 -80.55 2.23 -40.04
C ASP A 140 -81.64 3.28 -39.80
N GLU A 141 -81.43 4.26 -38.92
CA GLU A 141 -82.26 5.45 -38.79
C GLU A 141 -82.23 6.25 -40.11
N ILE A 142 -81.05 6.59 -40.64
CA ILE A 142 -80.92 7.29 -41.94
C ILE A 142 -81.59 6.48 -43.07
N ALA A 143 -81.41 5.15 -43.10
CA ALA A 143 -82.00 4.29 -44.11
C ALA A 143 -83.53 4.13 -43.94
N SER A 144 -84.05 4.16 -42.72
CA SER A 144 -85.50 4.12 -42.46
C SER A 144 -86.16 5.48 -42.70
N THR A 145 -85.55 6.61 -42.34
CA THR A 145 -85.99 7.96 -42.71
C THR A 145 -86.01 8.15 -44.24
N ARG A 146 -85.01 7.64 -44.97
CA ARG A 146 -85.01 7.66 -46.45
C ARG A 146 -86.13 6.80 -47.04
N ARG A 147 -86.50 5.68 -46.40
CA ARG A 147 -87.61 4.81 -46.83
C ARG A 147 -88.98 5.38 -46.45
N SER A 148 -89.15 5.98 -45.26
CA SER A 148 -90.41 6.56 -44.80
C SER A 148 -90.72 7.91 -45.46
N GLY A 149 -89.71 8.72 -45.76
CA GLY A 149 -89.84 9.94 -46.57
C GLY A 149 -90.38 9.67 -47.99
N PHE A 150 -90.11 8.48 -48.53
CA PHE A 150 -90.72 8.00 -49.78
C PHE A 150 -92.19 7.58 -49.63
N SER A 151 -92.59 7.13 -48.43
CA SER A 151 -93.96 6.67 -48.13
C SER A 151 -94.91 7.83 -47.81
N ALA A 152 -94.40 8.91 -47.22
CA ALA A 152 -95.17 10.14 -46.94
C ALA A 152 -95.77 10.82 -48.19
N LEU A 153 -95.26 10.49 -49.39
CA LEU A 153 -95.76 10.98 -50.68
C LEU A 153 -96.91 10.15 -51.29
N ARG A 154 -97.39 9.09 -50.62
CA ARG A 154 -98.45 8.20 -51.14
C ARG A 154 -99.57 7.98 -50.12
N GLY A 155 -100.43 9.00 -49.98
CA GLY A 155 -101.47 9.06 -48.94
C GLY A 155 -102.54 7.94 -49.00
N PRO A 156 -103.16 7.59 -47.86
CA PRO A 156 -104.15 6.52 -47.77
C PRO A 156 -105.52 6.94 -48.32
N ARG A 157 -106.05 6.17 -49.28
CA ARG A 157 -107.41 6.32 -49.81
C ARG A 157 -108.42 5.65 -48.87
N ARG A 158 -109.47 6.39 -48.50
CA ARG A 158 -110.48 5.98 -47.51
C ARG A 158 -111.83 5.78 -48.21
N GLU A 159 -112.32 4.55 -48.25
CA GLU A 159 -113.66 4.19 -48.75
C GLU A 159 -114.39 3.36 -47.69
N ALA A 160 -115.70 3.52 -47.57
CA ALA A 160 -116.53 2.94 -46.52
C ALA A 160 -118.02 2.97 -46.88
N ALA A 161 -118.81 2.04 -46.32
CA ALA A 161 -120.28 1.95 -46.36
C ALA A 161 -120.92 1.67 -47.75
N ALA A 162 -122.13 1.08 -47.86
CA ALA A 162 -122.92 0.21 -46.97
C ALA A 162 -124.11 -0.41 -47.77
N GLU A 163 -125.20 -0.79 -47.07
CA GLU A 163 -126.53 -1.24 -47.53
C GLU A 163 -126.67 -2.74 -47.90
N ARG A 164 -127.84 -3.39 -47.86
CA ARG A 164 -129.10 -3.45 -47.04
C ARG A 164 -130.23 -4.10 -47.90
N PRO A 165 -131.36 -4.58 -47.32
CA PRO A 165 -131.95 -5.85 -47.78
C PRO A 165 -133.33 -5.75 -48.47
N VAL A 166 -133.91 -6.91 -48.79
CA VAL A 166 -135.31 -7.11 -49.20
C VAL A 166 -135.92 -8.24 -48.36
N GLU A 167 -137.15 -8.05 -47.85
CA GLU A 167 -137.97 -9.07 -47.18
C GLU A 167 -139.33 -9.22 -47.89
N GLU A 168 -139.77 -10.44 -48.18
CA GLU A 168 -141.17 -10.71 -48.53
C GLU A 168 -141.58 -12.15 -48.14
N THR A 169 -142.22 -12.32 -46.97
CA THR A 169 -143.01 -13.52 -46.56
C THR A 169 -143.76 -13.26 -45.23
N ALA A 170 -144.14 -12.00 -44.97
CA ALA A 170 -144.43 -11.47 -43.64
C ALA A 170 -145.78 -11.89 -43.00
N ALA A 171 -146.25 -13.12 -43.22
CA ALA A 171 -147.42 -13.71 -42.56
C ALA A 171 -147.02 -14.98 -41.78
N ASP A 172 -146.76 -16.10 -42.46
CA ASP A 172 -146.31 -17.35 -41.82
C ASP A 172 -144.97 -17.18 -41.11
N ALA A 173 -144.08 -16.35 -41.70
CA ALA A 173 -142.84 -15.94 -41.06
C ALA A 173 -143.07 -15.25 -39.71
N ARG A 174 -144.21 -14.60 -39.44
CA ARG A 174 -144.47 -14.00 -38.11
C ARG A 174 -144.76 -15.03 -37.04
N GLN A 175 -145.36 -16.18 -37.38
CA GLN A 175 -145.67 -17.20 -36.39
C GLN A 175 -144.49 -18.15 -36.16
N GLN A 176 -143.76 -18.52 -37.21
CA GLN A 176 -142.45 -19.14 -37.06
C GLN A 176 -141.45 -18.20 -36.36
N ALA A 177 -141.45 -16.89 -36.65
CA ALA A 177 -140.68 -15.93 -35.86
C ALA A 177 -141.22 -15.75 -34.44
N ALA A 178 -142.51 -15.92 -34.13
CA ALA A 178 -142.99 -15.82 -32.74
C ALA A 178 -142.51 -16.98 -31.85
N GLU A 179 -142.09 -18.10 -32.44
CA GLU A 179 -141.48 -19.23 -31.74
C GLU A 179 -139.95 -19.20 -31.86
N ALA A 180 -139.40 -18.93 -33.04
CA ALA A 180 -137.97 -18.74 -33.25
C ALA A 180 -137.42 -17.51 -32.50
N LEU A 181 -138.14 -16.38 -32.42
CA LEU A 181 -137.77 -15.27 -31.54
C LEU A 181 -137.89 -15.65 -30.07
N ARG A 182 -138.77 -16.58 -29.67
CA ARG A 182 -138.79 -17.04 -28.28
C ARG A 182 -137.59 -17.94 -27.98
N GLY A 183 -137.23 -18.85 -28.88
CA GLY A 183 -135.98 -19.62 -28.82
C GLY A 183 -134.75 -18.71 -28.79
N VAL A 184 -134.65 -17.79 -29.75
CA VAL A 184 -133.58 -16.78 -29.84
C VAL A 184 -133.60 -15.82 -28.65
N PHE A 185 -134.74 -15.45 -28.06
CA PHE A 185 -134.75 -14.67 -26.81
C PHE A 185 -134.29 -15.50 -25.61
N THR A 186 -134.57 -16.81 -25.55
CA THR A 186 -133.98 -17.66 -24.52
C THR A 186 -132.47 -17.86 -24.72
N GLU A 187 -132.01 -18.14 -25.95
CA GLU A 187 -130.58 -18.24 -26.26
C GLU A 187 -129.86 -16.90 -26.05
N LEU A 188 -130.44 -15.77 -26.47
CA LEU A 188 -129.89 -14.43 -26.23
C LEU A 188 -129.88 -14.08 -24.73
N LEU A 189 -130.86 -14.51 -23.93
CA LEU A 189 -130.82 -14.32 -22.48
C LEU A 189 -129.83 -15.26 -21.78
N GLU A 190 -129.61 -16.47 -22.30
CA GLU A 190 -128.52 -17.34 -21.84
C GLU A 190 -127.15 -16.81 -22.25
N ASP A 191 -126.99 -16.30 -23.47
CA ASP A 191 -125.75 -15.71 -23.95
C ASP A 191 -125.48 -14.34 -23.31
N ILE A 192 -126.47 -13.51 -23.02
CA ILE A 192 -126.31 -12.33 -22.17
C ILE A 192 -125.87 -12.75 -20.76
N ARG A 193 -126.38 -13.86 -20.21
CA ARG A 193 -125.90 -14.41 -18.93
C ARG A 193 -124.49 -14.99 -19.01
N ARG A 194 -124.12 -15.69 -20.10
CA ARG A 194 -122.74 -16.17 -20.34
C ARG A 194 -121.76 -15.01 -20.55
N GLN A 195 -122.15 -13.99 -21.31
CA GLN A 195 -121.35 -12.78 -21.54
C GLN A 195 -121.22 -11.95 -20.26
N ALA A 196 -122.28 -11.81 -19.46
CA ALA A 196 -122.20 -11.17 -18.15
C ALA A 196 -121.33 -11.97 -17.16
N GLY A 197 -121.41 -13.30 -17.19
CA GLY A 197 -120.52 -14.20 -16.45
C GLY A 197 -119.06 -14.01 -16.85
N ALA A 198 -118.75 -14.20 -18.14
CA ALA A 198 -117.42 -14.01 -18.71
C ALA A 198 -116.87 -12.59 -18.50
N ALA A 199 -117.71 -11.55 -18.54
CA ALA A 199 -117.30 -10.20 -18.21
C ALA A 199 -117.01 -10.02 -16.70
N ALA A 200 -117.78 -10.67 -15.81
CA ALA A 200 -117.54 -10.67 -14.38
C ALA A 200 -116.34 -11.55 -13.97
N ASP A 201 -116.01 -12.59 -14.74
CA ASP A 201 -114.80 -13.40 -14.60
C ASP A 201 -113.58 -12.63 -15.11
N ALA A 202 -113.63 -12.07 -16.33
CA ALA A 202 -112.59 -11.20 -16.88
C ALA A 202 -112.34 -9.95 -16.02
N ALA A 203 -113.37 -9.37 -15.39
CA ALA A 203 -113.21 -8.30 -14.41
C ALA A 203 -112.53 -8.76 -13.11
N ARG A 204 -112.73 -10.02 -12.68
CA ARG A 204 -112.01 -10.61 -11.55
C ARG A 204 -110.55 -10.90 -11.90
N GLU A 205 -110.29 -11.46 -13.08
CA GLU A 205 -108.95 -11.69 -13.62
C GLU A 205 -108.17 -10.38 -13.80
N ALA A 206 -108.79 -9.34 -14.37
CA ALA A 206 -108.18 -8.03 -14.52
C ALA A 206 -107.85 -7.37 -13.16
N ASN A 207 -108.72 -7.52 -12.16
CA ASN A 207 -108.42 -7.04 -10.80
C ASN A 207 -107.31 -7.86 -10.11
N ALA A 208 -107.26 -9.18 -10.33
CA ALA A 208 -106.18 -10.03 -9.83
C ALA A 208 -104.83 -9.67 -10.49
N ALA A 209 -104.80 -9.48 -11.81
CA ALA A 209 -103.62 -9.03 -12.53
C ALA A 209 -103.18 -7.62 -12.09
N ALA A 210 -104.12 -6.69 -11.85
CA ALA A 210 -103.82 -5.37 -11.32
C ALA A 210 -103.25 -5.41 -9.88
N ALA A 211 -103.71 -6.35 -9.05
CA ALA A 211 -103.14 -6.59 -7.72
C ALA A 211 -101.71 -7.17 -7.79
N GLN A 212 -101.48 -8.16 -8.66
CA GLN A 212 -100.16 -8.73 -8.93
C GLN A 212 -99.18 -7.67 -9.47
N ALA A 213 -99.62 -6.81 -10.40
CA ALA A 213 -98.81 -5.72 -10.92
C ALA A 213 -98.41 -4.69 -9.85
N ARG A 214 -99.29 -4.41 -8.87
CA ARG A 214 -98.96 -3.55 -7.72
C ARG A 214 -97.96 -4.21 -6.78
N ALA A 215 -98.14 -5.50 -6.46
CA ALA A 215 -97.20 -6.25 -5.64
C ALA A 215 -95.79 -6.27 -6.28
N ALA A 216 -95.69 -6.57 -7.57
CA ALA A 216 -94.43 -6.53 -8.32
C ALA A 216 -93.79 -5.12 -8.36
N GLN A 217 -94.59 -4.06 -8.42
CA GLN A 217 -94.08 -2.68 -8.33
C GLN A 217 -93.57 -2.32 -6.92
N GLU A 218 -94.20 -2.82 -5.86
CA GLU A 218 -93.70 -2.65 -4.48
C GLU A 218 -92.42 -3.45 -4.24
N GLU A 219 -92.35 -4.69 -4.72
CA GLU A 219 -91.14 -5.51 -4.64
C GLU A 219 -89.97 -4.88 -5.41
N ALA A 220 -90.22 -4.38 -6.63
CA ALA A 220 -89.22 -3.65 -7.41
C ALA A 220 -88.74 -2.35 -6.70
N ARG A 221 -89.65 -1.62 -6.02
CA ARG A 221 -89.28 -0.46 -5.20
C ARG A 221 -88.40 -0.86 -4.03
N ARG A 222 -88.81 -1.85 -3.23
CA ARG A 222 -88.03 -2.36 -2.08
C ARG A 222 -86.66 -2.87 -2.51
N ALA A 223 -86.55 -3.54 -3.66
CA ALA A 223 -85.27 -3.95 -4.24
C ALA A 223 -84.39 -2.74 -4.61
N SER A 224 -84.95 -1.70 -5.23
CA SER A 224 -84.21 -0.47 -5.56
C SER A 224 -83.78 0.34 -4.32
N GLU A 225 -84.56 0.31 -3.26
CA GLU A 225 -84.25 0.96 -1.98
C GLU A 225 -83.15 0.20 -1.22
N ALA A 226 -83.22 -1.13 -1.20
CA ALA A 226 -82.15 -1.98 -0.65
C ALA A 226 -80.84 -1.84 -1.44
N GLN A 227 -80.89 -1.72 -2.77
CA GLN A 227 -79.72 -1.42 -3.59
C GLN A 227 -79.08 -0.08 -3.22
N ARG A 228 -79.88 1.00 -3.10
CA ARG A 228 -79.40 2.32 -2.67
C ARG A 228 -78.80 2.31 -1.26
N GLN A 229 -79.39 1.56 -0.33
CA GLN A 229 -78.84 1.39 1.02
C GLN A 229 -77.48 0.68 0.96
N ALA A 230 -77.38 -0.45 0.27
CA ALA A 230 -76.13 -1.19 0.11
C ALA A 230 -75.05 -0.38 -0.67
N GLU A 231 -75.45 0.53 -1.56
CA GLU A 231 -74.53 1.47 -2.24
C GLU A 231 -74.05 2.59 -1.31
N ALA A 232 -74.94 3.15 -0.49
CA ALA A 232 -74.58 4.14 0.54
C ALA A 232 -73.63 3.55 1.59
N GLU A 233 -73.90 2.33 2.06
CA GLU A 233 -73.00 1.60 2.96
C GLU A 233 -71.61 1.42 2.35
N ARG A 234 -71.52 0.84 1.14
CA ARG A 234 -70.27 0.70 0.38
C ARG A 234 -69.55 2.04 0.17
N ALA A 235 -70.27 3.14 -0.05
CA ALA A 235 -69.69 4.47 -0.16
C ALA A 235 -69.09 4.97 1.18
N THR A 236 -69.73 4.69 2.32
CA THR A 236 -69.16 5.03 3.64
C THR A 236 -67.95 4.16 4.00
N GLU A 237 -67.94 2.88 3.61
CA GLU A 237 -66.79 2.00 3.78
C GLU A 237 -65.61 2.45 2.92
N ALA A 238 -65.85 2.78 1.64
CA ALA A 238 -64.83 3.34 0.75
C ALA A 238 -64.28 4.67 1.29
N ALA A 239 -65.12 5.55 1.86
CA ALA A 239 -64.68 6.79 2.49
C ALA A 239 -63.78 6.53 3.71
N ARG A 240 -64.14 5.59 4.58
CA ARG A 240 -63.31 5.18 5.74
C ARG A 240 -61.98 4.57 5.29
N ALA A 241 -61.99 3.70 4.27
CA ALA A 241 -60.77 3.12 3.71
C ALA A 241 -59.84 4.20 3.11
N ALA A 242 -60.41 5.18 2.40
CA ALA A 242 -59.65 6.33 1.88
C ALA A 242 -59.08 7.22 2.98
N GLU A 243 -59.78 7.40 4.11
CA GLU A 243 -59.25 8.14 5.27
C GLU A 243 -58.09 7.38 5.94
N LEU A 244 -58.24 6.07 6.16
CA LEU A 244 -57.16 5.24 6.70
C LEU A 244 -55.93 5.22 5.79
N ALA A 245 -56.12 5.17 4.46
CA ALA A 245 -55.03 5.28 3.50
C ALA A 245 -54.32 6.65 3.54
N ARG A 246 -55.07 7.75 3.77
CA ARG A 246 -54.47 9.09 3.98
C ARG A 246 -53.63 9.13 5.25
N ARG A 247 -54.17 8.66 6.38
CA ARG A 247 -53.44 8.60 7.67
C ARG A 247 -52.15 7.78 7.55
N ALA A 248 -52.21 6.61 6.93
CA ALA A 248 -51.03 5.77 6.67
C ALA A 248 -49.99 6.47 5.78
N ASN A 249 -50.41 7.22 4.76
CA ASN A 249 -49.52 8.02 3.92
C ASN A 249 -48.88 9.20 4.68
N GLU A 250 -49.62 9.86 5.57
CA GLU A 250 -49.08 10.92 6.43
C GLU A 250 -48.08 10.38 7.46
N GLU A 251 -48.35 9.23 8.06
CA GLU A 251 -47.42 8.54 8.98
C GLU A 251 -46.15 8.10 8.24
N ALA A 252 -46.28 7.52 7.04
CA ALA A 252 -45.15 7.17 6.19
C ALA A 252 -44.32 8.40 5.77
N ALA A 253 -44.97 9.55 5.51
CA ALA A 253 -44.28 10.81 5.20
C ALA A 253 -43.49 11.34 6.41
N ARG A 254 -44.07 11.30 7.63
CA ARG A 254 -43.38 11.69 8.87
C ARG A 254 -42.18 10.79 9.16
N ALA A 255 -42.34 9.47 9.05
CA ALA A 255 -41.25 8.52 9.19
C ALA A 255 -40.13 8.75 8.15
N ALA A 256 -40.48 9.13 6.92
CA ALA A 256 -39.50 9.48 5.88
C ALA A 256 -38.77 10.82 6.17
N GLU A 257 -39.42 11.80 6.79
CA GLU A 257 -38.76 13.02 7.28
C GLU A 257 -37.83 12.74 8.46
N GLU A 258 -38.26 11.94 9.44
CA GLU A 258 -37.43 11.55 10.58
C GLU A 258 -36.20 10.76 10.14
N ALA A 259 -36.35 9.83 9.20
CA ALA A 259 -35.22 9.12 8.58
C ALA A 259 -34.25 10.05 7.83
N ARG A 260 -34.75 11.11 7.17
CA ARG A 260 -33.89 12.14 6.55
C ARG A 260 -33.12 12.93 7.60
N ARG A 261 -33.80 13.44 8.64
CA ARG A 261 -33.17 14.18 9.74
C ARG A 261 -32.11 13.34 10.48
N ALA A 262 -32.35 12.04 10.64
CA ALA A 262 -31.37 11.11 11.20
C ALA A 262 -30.14 10.94 10.28
N ALA A 263 -30.34 10.84 8.97
CA ALA A 263 -29.25 10.77 7.99
C ALA A 263 -28.49 12.11 7.84
N ASP A 264 -29.15 13.24 8.04
CA ASP A 264 -28.52 14.57 8.10
C ASP A 264 -27.65 14.69 9.36
N ALA A 265 -28.18 14.37 10.54
CA ALA A 265 -27.42 14.36 11.79
C ALA A 265 -26.23 13.38 11.76
N GLN A 266 -26.37 12.22 11.09
CA GLN A 266 -25.24 11.30 10.87
C GLN A 266 -24.15 11.90 9.97
N ARG A 267 -24.53 12.66 8.93
CA ARG A 267 -23.57 13.36 8.06
C ARG A 267 -22.87 14.50 8.78
N GLU A 268 -23.60 15.28 9.58
CA GLU A 268 -23.00 16.33 10.44
C GLU A 268 -22.02 15.73 11.46
N ALA A 269 -22.38 14.61 12.11
CA ALA A 269 -21.49 13.90 13.02
C ALA A 269 -20.25 13.32 12.33
N GLN A 270 -20.38 12.80 11.09
CA GLN A 270 -19.23 12.35 10.29
C GLN A 270 -18.30 13.51 9.94
N VAL A 271 -18.83 14.63 9.43
CA VAL A 271 -18.05 15.84 9.11
C VAL A 271 -17.35 16.39 10.36
N ALA A 272 -18.00 16.40 11.51
CA ALA A 272 -17.38 16.79 12.78
C ALA A 272 -16.25 15.83 13.20
N ALA A 273 -16.43 14.51 13.01
CA ALA A 273 -15.40 13.51 13.31
C ALA A 273 -14.22 13.52 12.33
N ASP A 274 -14.45 13.87 11.05
CA ASP A 274 -13.38 14.09 10.06
C ASP A 274 -12.61 15.39 10.38
N ALA A 275 -13.32 16.47 10.72
CA ALA A 275 -12.70 17.74 11.14
C ALA A 275 -11.87 17.59 12.42
N ALA A 276 -12.34 16.81 13.40
CA ALA A 276 -11.59 16.49 14.62
C ALA A 276 -10.28 15.73 14.30
N ARG A 277 -10.35 14.71 13.43
CA ARG A 277 -9.16 13.96 12.97
C ARG A 277 -8.20 14.84 12.16
N ALA A 278 -8.71 15.77 11.34
CA ALA A 278 -7.89 16.73 10.61
C ALA A 278 -7.16 17.72 11.56
N ALA A 279 -7.84 18.18 12.61
CA ALA A 279 -7.21 19.02 13.64
C ALA A 279 -6.15 18.25 14.46
N GLU A 280 -6.36 16.95 14.69
CA GLU A 280 -5.37 16.08 15.35
C GLU A 280 -4.13 15.84 14.48
N THR A 281 -4.29 15.54 13.19
CA THR A 281 -3.14 15.38 12.27
C THR A 281 -2.38 16.68 12.05
N GLN A 282 -3.04 17.84 12.09
CA GLN A 282 -2.38 19.15 12.10
C GLN A 282 -1.50 19.33 13.35
N ARG A 283 -2.03 19.07 14.56
CA ARG A 283 -1.24 19.14 15.81
C ARG A 283 -0.07 18.16 15.81
N ALA A 284 -0.26 16.95 15.28
CA ALA A 284 0.82 15.97 15.15
C ALA A 284 1.91 16.44 14.18
N ALA A 285 1.54 17.06 13.05
CA ALA A 285 2.50 17.64 12.10
C ALA A 285 3.23 18.87 12.67
N GLU A 286 2.57 19.69 13.49
CA GLU A 286 3.20 20.80 14.21
C GLU A 286 4.17 20.31 15.29
N ALA A 287 3.79 19.30 16.07
CA ALA A 287 4.67 18.65 17.04
C ALA A 287 5.90 18.00 16.38
N ALA A 288 5.72 17.35 15.22
CA ALA A 288 6.84 16.81 14.44
C ALA A 288 7.81 17.92 13.96
N ARG A 289 7.28 19.05 13.46
CA ARG A 289 8.11 20.21 13.08
C ARG A 289 8.85 20.82 14.28
N GLN A 290 8.23 20.87 15.45
CA GLN A 290 8.88 21.32 16.69
C GLN A 290 9.99 20.36 17.12
N ALA A 291 9.78 19.04 17.02
CA ALA A 291 10.79 18.03 17.30
C ALA A 291 11.98 18.11 16.31
N GLU A 292 11.73 18.30 15.01
CA GLU A 292 12.77 18.56 14.02
C GLU A 292 13.57 19.83 14.31
N ALA A 293 12.89 20.93 14.67
CA ALA A 293 13.54 22.18 15.01
C ALA A 293 14.42 22.04 16.26
N ALA A 294 13.93 21.32 17.28
CA ALA A 294 14.71 21.01 18.49
C ALA A 294 15.93 20.12 18.18
N MET A 295 15.79 19.10 17.32
CA MET A 295 16.91 18.26 16.89
C MET A 295 17.97 19.05 16.10
N ARG A 296 17.57 19.97 15.22
CA ARG A 296 18.51 20.87 14.50
C ARG A 296 19.22 21.82 15.48
N ALA A 297 18.49 22.43 16.41
CA ALA A 297 19.08 23.29 17.44
C ALA A 297 20.08 22.54 18.33
N ALA A 298 19.80 21.27 18.68
CA ALA A 298 20.74 20.42 19.41
C ALA A 298 21.99 20.06 18.58
N GLN A 299 21.85 19.77 17.29
CA GLN A 299 22.99 19.54 16.39
C GLN A 299 23.87 20.78 16.22
N ASP A 300 23.27 21.97 16.09
CA ASP A 300 24.03 23.22 15.98
C ASP A 300 24.66 23.67 17.31
N ALA A 301 24.07 23.30 18.45
CA ALA A 301 24.72 23.43 19.75
C ALA A 301 25.93 22.47 19.89
N GLN A 302 25.79 21.21 19.48
CA GLN A 302 26.88 20.24 19.49
C GLN A 302 28.04 20.68 18.59
N ARG A 303 27.74 21.16 17.37
CA ARG A 303 28.73 21.73 16.43
C ARG A 303 29.52 22.89 17.03
N LYS A 304 28.88 23.76 17.83
CA LYS A 304 29.58 24.86 18.54
C LYS A 304 30.52 24.31 19.61
N VAL A 305 30.07 23.36 20.42
CA VAL A 305 30.91 22.72 21.45
C VAL A 305 32.12 22.02 20.83
N ASP A 306 31.96 21.34 19.70
CA ASP A 306 33.08 20.66 19.02
C ASP A 306 33.99 21.65 18.25
N ALA A 307 33.47 22.79 17.78
CA ALA A 307 34.28 23.90 17.28
C ALA A 307 35.11 24.57 18.38
N GLU A 308 34.52 24.80 19.57
CA GLU A 308 35.22 25.33 20.75
C GLU A 308 36.30 24.37 21.25
N ARG A 309 36.01 23.06 21.26
CA ARG A 309 37.00 22.00 21.60
C ARG A 309 38.18 21.98 20.63
N SER A 310 37.91 21.98 19.33
CA SER A 310 38.96 21.93 18.29
C SER A 310 39.76 23.23 18.24
N ALA A 311 39.15 24.39 18.50
CA ALA A 311 39.88 25.65 18.70
C ALA A 311 40.81 25.58 19.93
N ALA A 312 40.32 25.10 21.08
CA ALA A 312 41.14 24.94 22.29
C ALA A 312 42.27 23.89 22.13
N GLU A 313 42.09 22.88 21.27
CA GLU A 313 43.14 21.93 20.90
C GLU A 313 44.17 22.53 19.92
N ALA A 314 43.73 23.37 18.98
CA ALA A 314 44.62 24.17 18.13
C ALA A 314 45.48 25.14 18.95
N GLU A 315 44.90 25.82 19.95
CA GLU A 315 45.65 26.68 20.87
C GLU A 315 46.68 25.89 21.70
N ARG A 316 46.29 24.72 22.24
CA ARG A 316 47.21 23.84 23.00
C ARG A 316 48.35 23.30 22.15
N THR A 317 48.11 22.98 20.88
CA THR A 317 49.15 22.49 19.97
C THR A 317 50.06 23.63 19.50
N ALA A 318 49.53 24.83 19.26
CA ALA A 318 50.32 26.03 19.01
C ALA A 318 51.22 26.40 20.21
N ALA A 319 50.68 26.39 21.43
CA ALA A 319 51.45 26.67 22.65
C ALA A 319 52.62 25.67 22.85
N ARG A 320 52.38 24.37 22.62
CA ARG A 320 53.45 23.34 22.63
C ARG A 320 54.50 23.57 21.55
N ALA A 321 54.11 24.06 20.37
CA ALA A 321 55.05 24.39 19.30
C ALA A 321 55.89 25.63 19.62
N GLU A 322 55.34 26.64 20.31
CA GLU A 322 56.12 27.75 20.85
C GLU A 322 57.07 27.31 21.96
N GLU A 323 56.62 26.48 22.89
CA GLU A 323 57.47 25.94 23.97
C GLU A 323 58.65 25.14 23.40
N ALA A 324 58.39 24.29 22.40
CA ALA A 324 59.44 23.57 21.68
C ALA A 324 60.46 24.51 21.02
N ARG A 325 60.01 25.59 20.36
CA ARG A 325 60.90 26.62 19.78
C ARG A 325 61.76 27.31 20.84
N ARG A 326 61.18 27.70 21.98
CA ARG A 326 61.93 28.32 23.10
C ARG A 326 62.96 27.36 23.69
N LEU A 327 62.67 26.06 23.72
CA LEU A 327 63.63 25.01 24.13
C LEU A 327 64.74 24.80 23.08
N GLU A 328 64.44 24.87 21.79
CA GLU A 328 65.47 24.85 20.73
C GLU A 328 66.36 26.09 20.74
N GLU A 329 65.79 27.29 20.91
CA GLU A 329 66.52 28.55 21.05
C GLU A 329 67.42 28.51 22.31
N GLY A 330 66.90 28.02 23.43
CA GLY A 330 67.68 27.79 24.65
C GLY A 330 68.85 26.83 24.44
N ARG A 331 68.64 25.73 23.71
CA ARG A 331 69.72 24.79 23.34
C ARG A 331 70.77 25.44 22.44
N ARG A 332 70.36 26.19 21.41
CA ARG A 332 71.30 26.90 20.51
C ARG A 332 72.14 27.91 21.29
N LEU A 333 71.55 28.68 22.20
CA LEU A 333 72.29 29.61 23.07
C LEU A 333 73.23 28.87 24.03
N GLU A 334 72.88 27.67 24.51
CA GLU A 334 73.79 26.87 25.32
C GLU A 334 74.94 26.27 24.49
N GLU A 335 74.66 25.79 23.28
CA GLU A 335 75.66 25.30 22.32
C GLU A 335 76.61 26.40 21.87
N GLU A 336 76.10 27.62 21.61
CA GLU A 336 76.92 28.81 21.33
C GLU A 336 77.83 29.16 22.51
N ARG A 337 77.32 29.13 23.75
CA ARG A 337 78.14 29.37 24.96
C ARG A 337 79.21 28.29 25.16
N ARG A 338 78.88 27.02 24.91
CA ARG A 338 79.85 25.91 24.93
C ARG A 338 80.90 26.08 23.82
N ALA A 339 80.51 26.53 22.64
CA ALA A 339 81.41 26.80 21.51
C ALA A 339 82.31 28.03 21.76
N GLN A 340 81.81 29.07 22.45
CA GLN A 340 82.62 30.20 22.92
C GLN A 340 83.66 29.73 23.96
N GLN A 341 83.23 28.98 24.98
CA GLN A 341 84.15 28.41 25.97
C GLN A 341 85.25 27.54 25.33
N TRP A 342 84.92 26.73 24.32
CA TRP A 342 85.91 25.95 23.57
C TRP A 342 86.87 26.83 22.75
N ARG A 343 86.44 27.99 22.23
CA ARG A 343 87.33 28.95 21.57
C ARG A 343 88.24 29.64 22.57
N ASP A 344 87.69 30.15 23.67
CA ASP A 344 88.46 30.78 24.74
C ASP A 344 89.54 29.84 25.30
N GLU A 345 89.21 28.55 25.49
CA GLU A 345 90.18 27.53 25.92
C GLU A 345 91.19 27.16 24.82
N ALA A 346 90.77 27.07 23.56
CA ALA A 346 91.69 26.82 22.45
C ALA A 346 92.68 27.98 22.24
N ASP A 347 92.22 29.23 22.34
CA ASP A 347 93.04 30.44 22.27
C ASP A 347 93.99 30.52 23.46
N ARG A 348 93.52 30.20 24.68
CA ARG A 348 94.37 30.06 25.87
C ARG A 348 95.47 29.02 25.67
N ARG A 349 95.13 27.80 25.24
CA ARG A 349 96.10 26.74 24.92
C ARG A 349 97.05 27.17 23.78
N SER A 350 96.61 28.05 22.87
CA SER A 350 97.49 28.63 21.83
C SER A 350 98.47 29.65 22.40
N ALA A 351 98.05 30.48 23.35
CA ALA A 351 98.90 31.46 24.03
C ALA A 351 99.91 30.77 24.97
N GLU A 352 99.47 29.73 25.70
CA GLU A 352 100.33 28.89 26.53
C GLU A 352 101.42 28.19 25.69
N ARG A 353 101.08 27.67 24.50
CA ARG A 353 102.08 27.16 23.53
C ARG A 353 103.04 28.25 23.02
N ARG A 354 102.56 29.43 22.62
CA ARG A 354 103.46 30.53 22.18
C ARG A 354 104.43 30.94 23.30
N ALA A 355 103.94 31.04 24.54
CA ALA A 355 104.78 31.34 25.71
C ALA A 355 105.75 30.18 26.06
N GLU A 356 105.47 28.95 25.64
CA GLU A 356 106.42 27.82 25.72
C GLU A 356 107.44 27.84 24.58
N GLU A 357 107.01 28.11 23.34
CA GLU A 357 107.87 28.33 22.17
C GLU A 357 108.82 29.50 22.40
N GLU A 358 108.37 30.60 23.01
CA GLU A 358 109.21 31.73 23.42
C GLU A 358 110.24 31.33 24.48
N ARG A 359 109.84 30.59 25.53
CA ARG A 359 110.77 30.05 26.55
C ARG A 359 111.78 29.08 25.95
N ILE A 360 111.39 28.25 24.98
CA ILE A 360 112.29 27.38 24.23
C ILE A 360 113.24 28.23 23.36
N ALA A 361 112.75 29.27 22.69
CA ALA A 361 113.56 30.18 21.89
C ALA A 361 114.51 31.05 22.74
N GLU A 362 114.18 31.36 23.98
CA GLU A 362 115.09 31.98 24.95
C GLU A 362 116.12 30.98 25.48
N SER A 363 115.71 29.75 25.77
CA SER A 363 116.60 28.64 26.14
C SER A 363 117.63 28.35 25.04
N THR A 364 117.23 28.28 23.77
CA THR A 364 118.17 28.10 22.65
C THR A 364 119.08 29.31 22.44
N ARG A 365 118.57 30.55 22.57
CA ARG A 365 119.42 31.76 22.55
C ARG A 365 120.44 31.78 23.68
N ALA A 366 120.07 31.32 24.88
CA ALA A 366 120.99 31.18 26.02
C ALA A 366 122.02 30.06 25.78
N ALA A 367 121.60 28.93 25.20
CA ALA A 367 122.50 27.83 24.82
C ALA A 367 123.46 28.24 23.70
N GLU A 368 123.02 29.00 22.70
CA GLU A 368 123.90 29.60 21.67
C GLU A 368 124.88 30.60 22.26
N ALA A 369 124.44 31.47 23.18
CA ALA A 369 125.34 32.41 23.86
C ALA A 369 126.40 31.67 24.69
N ALA A 370 126.00 30.61 25.41
CA ALA A 370 126.92 29.74 26.14
C ALA A 370 127.87 28.98 25.19
N ALA A 371 127.39 28.50 24.04
CA ALA A 371 128.22 27.84 23.03
C ALA A 371 129.23 28.80 22.38
N ARG A 372 128.85 30.06 22.12
CA ARG A 372 129.78 31.10 21.64
C ARG A 372 130.83 31.42 22.71
N ALA A 373 130.43 31.63 23.96
CA ALA A 373 131.35 31.83 25.08
C ALA A 373 132.31 30.64 25.26
N ALA A 374 131.83 29.40 25.08
CA ALA A 374 132.67 28.20 25.09
C ALA A 374 133.63 28.13 23.88
N GLN A 375 133.22 28.59 22.69
CA GLN A 375 134.09 28.68 21.51
C GLN A 375 135.14 29.80 21.63
N ASP A 376 134.80 30.93 22.25
CA ASP A 376 135.76 32.00 22.54
C ASP A 376 136.75 31.56 23.63
N ALA A 377 136.28 30.85 24.68
CA ALA A 377 137.15 30.23 25.68
C ALA A 377 138.02 29.11 25.08
N ALA A 378 137.50 28.33 24.12
CA ALA A 378 138.27 27.32 23.40
C ALA A 378 139.35 27.98 22.52
N ARG A 379 139.04 29.05 21.79
CA ARG A 379 140.04 29.83 21.02
C ARG A 379 141.08 30.50 21.93
N ALA A 380 140.70 30.94 23.13
CA ALA A 380 141.66 31.43 24.13
C ALA A 380 142.57 30.30 24.66
N ALA A 381 142.03 29.10 24.91
CA ALA A 381 142.80 27.92 25.30
C ALA A 381 143.68 27.39 24.16
N GLU A 382 143.26 27.51 22.91
CA GLU A 382 144.03 27.14 21.72
C GLU A 382 145.17 28.14 21.46
N ALA A 383 144.92 29.45 21.63
CA ALA A 383 145.97 30.47 21.64
C ALA A 383 146.99 30.25 22.77
N ALA A 384 146.56 29.73 23.93
CA ALA A 384 147.47 29.32 25.01
C ALA A 384 148.27 28.03 24.65
N ARG A 385 147.65 27.07 23.96
CA ARG A 385 148.33 25.84 23.48
C ARG A 385 149.30 26.11 22.33
N ALA A 386 149.06 27.14 21.51
CA ALA A 386 149.97 27.56 20.44
C ALA A 386 151.36 28.00 20.96
N ALA A 387 151.51 28.27 22.26
CA ALA A 387 152.80 28.55 22.89
C ALA A 387 153.62 27.30 23.26
N GLN A 388 153.05 26.09 23.22
CA GLN A 388 153.72 24.84 23.64
C GLN A 388 153.25 23.63 22.79
N ALA A 389 153.97 23.32 21.70
CA ALA A 389 153.65 22.20 20.82
C ALA A 389 154.90 21.47 20.27
N ILE A 390 155.24 20.34 20.91
CA ILE A 390 156.23 19.33 20.48
C ILE A 390 155.59 17.96 20.85
N PRO A 391 155.66 16.89 20.02
CA PRO A 391 154.39 16.28 19.58
C PRO A 391 154.24 14.76 19.81
N ARG A 392 153.07 14.25 19.38
CA ARG A 392 152.82 12.93 18.74
C ARG A 392 153.16 11.62 19.47
N LEU A 393 152.10 10.88 19.81
CA LEU A 393 151.96 9.40 19.95
C LEU A 393 150.42 9.15 19.82
N GLU A 394 149.79 8.18 19.12
CA GLU A 394 150.09 6.77 18.77
C GLU A 394 150.16 5.90 20.05
N GLU A 395 149.32 4.89 20.35
CA GLU A 395 148.49 3.94 19.56
C GLU A 395 147.25 3.40 20.35
N GLU A 396 146.47 2.47 19.75
CA GLU A 396 145.76 1.26 20.29
C GLU A 396 145.20 1.22 21.75
N GLU A 397 144.17 0.48 22.17
CA GLU A 397 143.03 -0.33 21.68
C GLU A 397 142.35 -0.92 22.97
N LEU A 398 141.22 -1.66 22.85
CA LEU A 398 140.66 -2.65 23.82
C LEU A 398 140.32 -2.20 25.27
N PHE A 399 139.04 -2.35 25.69
CA PHE A 399 138.59 -3.48 26.55
C PHE A 399 137.07 -3.46 26.93
N GLN A 400 136.39 -4.59 26.65
CA GLN A 400 135.24 -5.23 27.37
C GLN A 400 133.84 -4.59 27.61
N ALA A 401 132.88 -5.51 27.76
CA ALA A 401 131.45 -5.46 28.16
C ALA A 401 131.14 -6.81 28.88
N PRO A 402 129.88 -7.27 29.20
CA PRO A 402 128.52 -6.68 29.24
C PRO A 402 128.10 -6.49 30.73
N PRO A 403 127.02 -7.04 31.40
CA PRO A 403 125.82 -7.84 31.01
C PRO A 403 124.67 -6.99 30.38
N ALA A 404 123.39 -7.36 30.13
CA ALA A 404 122.40 -8.38 30.61
C ALA A 404 121.73 -8.08 31.99
N THR A 405 120.55 -8.60 32.40
CA THR A 405 119.68 -9.75 32.01
C THR A 405 118.16 -9.49 32.25
N PHE A 406 117.26 -10.11 31.46
CA PHE A 406 115.96 -10.80 31.80
C PHE A 406 114.94 -10.16 32.80
N ALA A 407 113.61 -10.33 32.73
CA ALA A 407 112.62 -11.04 31.87
C ALA A 407 111.26 -10.26 31.94
N GLU A 408 110.05 -10.68 31.51
CA GLU A 408 109.48 -11.99 31.12
C GLU A 408 108.19 -11.81 30.26
N SER A 409 107.65 -12.90 29.68
CA SER A 409 106.40 -12.93 28.89
C SER A 409 105.64 -14.25 29.19
N PRO A 410 104.31 -14.33 28.96
CA PRO A 410 103.76 -14.93 27.72
C PRO A 410 102.53 -14.10 27.20
N ALA A 411 101.63 -14.52 26.28
CA ALA A 411 101.36 -15.82 25.65
C ALA A 411 100.72 -15.69 24.22
N THR A 412 100.42 -16.84 23.63
CA THR A 412 99.82 -17.09 22.28
C THR A 412 99.10 -18.47 22.34
N PRO A 413 98.63 -19.17 21.26
CA PRO A 413 98.33 -18.82 19.85
C PRO A 413 96.96 -19.35 19.33
N ALA A 414 96.64 -19.12 18.05
CA ALA A 414 95.97 -20.09 17.12
C ALA A 414 96.03 -19.58 15.65
N GLU A 415 95.94 -20.48 14.66
CA GLU A 415 96.23 -20.21 13.22
C GLU A 415 95.10 -20.63 12.23
N PRO A 416 95.12 -20.16 10.95
CA PRO A 416 94.16 -20.51 9.89
C PRO A 416 94.57 -21.78 9.10
N PRO A 417 93.85 -22.26 8.04
CA PRO A 417 94.15 -21.77 6.67
C PRO A 417 93.06 -21.96 5.56
N ALA A 418 93.41 -21.48 4.35
CA ALA A 418 93.13 -22.07 3.02
C ALA A 418 91.75 -21.95 2.32
N THR A 419 91.80 -22.22 1.00
CA THR A 419 90.79 -21.98 -0.04
C THR A 419 90.13 -23.25 -0.59
N PHE A 420 88.90 -23.14 -1.10
CA PHE A 420 88.34 -24.08 -2.10
C PHE A 420 87.46 -23.32 -3.11
N ALA A 421 87.18 -23.94 -4.27
CA ALA A 421 86.41 -23.35 -5.38
C ALA A 421 85.37 -24.34 -5.93
N GLU A 422 84.31 -23.79 -6.57
CA GLU A 422 83.25 -24.47 -7.36
C GLU A 422 82.40 -25.52 -6.59
N ALA A 423 81.09 -25.69 -6.79
CA ALA A 423 80.16 -25.23 -7.84
C ALA A 423 78.69 -25.20 -7.34
N SER A 424 77.79 -24.58 -8.14
CA SER A 424 76.30 -24.63 -8.03
C SER A 424 75.65 -23.99 -6.79
N ALA A 425 74.45 -23.37 -6.87
CA ALA A 425 73.59 -23.08 -8.02
C ALA A 425 72.79 -21.78 -7.79
N ALA A 426 72.22 -21.20 -8.86
CA ALA A 426 71.26 -20.09 -8.78
C ALA A 426 69.89 -20.56 -8.22
N PRO A 427 69.01 -19.64 -7.78
CA PRO A 427 68.23 -18.83 -8.73
C PRO A 427 68.17 -17.33 -8.40
N ASP A 428 67.63 -16.54 -9.33
CA ASP A 428 67.48 -15.09 -9.24
C ASP A 428 66.55 -14.64 -8.09
N LEU A 429 66.91 -13.53 -7.45
CA LEU A 429 65.98 -12.69 -6.70
C LEU A 429 65.94 -11.31 -7.37
N PHE A 430 64.81 -11.00 -8.01
CA PHE A 430 64.58 -9.74 -8.68
C PHE A 430 64.64 -8.57 -7.69
N VAL A 431 65.54 -7.62 -7.95
CA VAL A 431 65.46 -6.29 -7.36
C VAL A 431 64.29 -5.57 -8.02
N VAL A 432 63.13 -5.57 -7.36
CA VAL A 432 62.02 -4.68 -7.74
C VAL A 432 62.32 -3.30 -7.16
N GLU A 433 63.03 -2.48 -7.93
CA GLU A 433 63.10 -1.05 -7.67
C GLU A 433 61.68 -0.48 -7.72
N ARG A 434 61.25 0.11 -6.61
CA ARG A 434 59.88 0.62 -6.47
C ARG A 434 59.83 2.04 -7.02
N GLU A 435 59.76 2.13 -8.35
CA GLU A 435 59.71 3.40 -9.08
C GLU A 435 58.63 4.34 -8.52
N ARG A 436 58.92 5.65 -8.61
CA ARG A 436 57.91 6.68 -8.37
C ARG A 436 56.85 6.59 -9.45
N THR A 437 55.59 6.46 -9.06
CA THR A 437 54.46 6.70 -9.97
C THR A 437 54.39 8.19 -10.30
N GLU A 438 55.00 8.60 -11.40
CA GLU A 438 54.75 9.91 -12.00
C GLU A 438 53.29 9.98 -12.49
N THR A 439 52.64 11.12 -12.26
CA THR A 439 51.27 11.37 -12.70
C THR A 439 51.26 11.77 -14.17
N VAL A 440 51.13 10.79 -15.06
CA VAL A 440 50.81 10.99 -16.48
C VAL A 440 49.32 10.71 -16.70
N ALA A 441 48.67 11.54 -17.52
CA ALA A 441 47.23 11.49 -17.75
C ALA A 441 46.86 10.65 -19.01
N GLU A 442 45.55 10.55 -19.24
CA GLU A 442 44.86 9.89 -20.35
C GLU A 442 44.78 8.35 -20.32
N PRO A 443 43.72 7.75 -20.90
CA PRO A 443 42.42 8.33 -21.25
C PRO A 443 41.38 8.06 -20.14
N GLU A 444 40.20 8.67 -20.25
CA GLU A 444 39.05 8.28 -19.42
C GLU A 444 38.73 6.79 -19.62
N GLN A 445 38.79 6.00 -18.54
CA GLN A 445 38.01 4.78 -18.48
C GLN A 445 36.54 5.18 -18.39
N VAL A 446 35.93 5.37 -19.56
CA VAL A 446 34.48 5.39 -19.72
C VAL A 446 33.97 4.08 -19.15
N THR A 447 33.49 4.14 -17.90
CA THR A 447 32.50 3.17 -17.44
C THR A 447 31.42 3.15 -18.53
N PRO A 448 31.12 2.00 -19.18
CA PRO A 448 29.91 1.95 -19.99
C PRO A 448 28.79 2.40 -19.05
N GLU A 449 28.07 3.46 -19.44
CA GLU A 449 27.05 4.03 -18.58
C GLU A 449 26.17 2.89 -18.12
N ARG A 450 25.90 2.83 -16.81
CA ARG A 450 24.92 1.88 -16.28
C ARG A 450 23.57 2.38 -16.74
N GLU A 451 23.25 2.05 -17.99
CA GLU A 451 22.09 2.49 -18.75
C GLU A 451 20.88 2.44 -17.83
N GLU A 452 20.35 3.62 -17.49
CA GLU A 452 19.14 3.68 -16.66
C GLU A 452 18.11 2.79 -17.34
N PRO A 453 17.50 1.82 -16.64
CA PRO A 453 16.76 0.75 -17.28
C PRO A 453 15.55 1.35 -18.00
N ALA A 454 15.72 1.58 -19.31
CA ALA A 454 14.95 2.57 -20.06
C ALA A 454 13.46 2.48 -19.73
N ALA A 455 12.86 3.60 -19.30
CA ALA A 455 11.48 3.61 -18.79
C ALA A 455 10.54 2.85 -19.74
N PRO A 456 9.61 2.02 -19.24
CA PRO A 456 8.79 1.16 -20.09
C PRO A 456 8.04 2.00 -21.12
N SER A 457 8.52 1.93 -22.36
CA SER A 457 8.20 2.89 -23.43
C SER A 457 6.73 2.87 -23.83
N SER A 458 6.03 1.78 -23.47
CA SER A 458 4.58 1.73 -23.29
C SER A 458 4.27 0.63 -22.27
N ASN A 459 3.45 0.98 -21.26
CA ASN A 459 2.78 0.01 -20.40
C ASN A 459 1.40 -0.28 -20.98
N ILE A 460 1.11 -1.55 -21.30
CA ILE A 460 -0.18 -1.98 -21.84
C ILE A 460 -0.85 -2.94 -20.85
N VAL A 461 -2.17 -2.84 -20.71
CA VAL A 461 -2.98 -3.70 -19.83
C VAL A 461 -3.77 -4.71 -20.66
N LEU A 462 -3.52 -6.00 -20.42
CA LEU A 462 -4.35 -7.08 -20.95
C LEU A 462 -5.48 -7.40 -19.97
N MET A 463 -6.67 -7.65 -20.49
CA MET A 463 -7.78 -8.27 -19.75
C MET A 463 -8.21 -9.54 -20.46
N LEU A 464 -7.99 -10.71 -19.83
CA LEU A 464 -8.33 -12.03 -20.38
C LEU A 464 -9.61 -12.56 -19.72
N SER A 465 -10.61 -12.94 -20.51
CA SER A 465 -11.85 -13.54 -19.99
C SER A 465 -12.57 -14.45 -21.00
N PRO A 466 -13.04 -15.67 -20.64
CA PRO A 466 -12.87 -16.34 -19.36
C PRO A 466 -11.54 -17.13 -19.29
N VAL A 467 -10.93 -17.15 -18.12
CA VAL A 467 -9.74 -17.93 -17.77
C VAL A 467 -10.18 -19.04 -16.79
N PRO A 468 -10.11 -20.33 -17.16
CA PRO A 468 -10.78 -21.40 -16.42
C PRO A 468 -10.05 -21.81 -15.12
N SER A 469 -8.75 -21.55 -14.99
CA SER A 469 -7.99 -21.83 -13.77
C SER A 469 -6.73 -20.97 -13.66
N PHE A 470 -6.18 -20.84 -12.45
CA PHE A 470 -4.92 -20.13 -12.25
C PHE A 470 -3.72 -20.82 -12.92
N ALA A 471 -3.68 -22.16 -12.94
CA ALA A 471 -2.68 -22.90 -13.71
C ALA A 471 -2.74 -22.56 -15.21
N ARG A 472 -3.95 -22.41 -15.76
CA ARG A 472 -4.14 -21.98 -17.15
C ARG A 472 -3.72 -20.52 -17.38
N LEU A 473 -3.88 -19.65 -16.39
CA LEU A 473 -3.36 -18.28 -16.45
C LEU A 473 -1.83 -18.27 -16.58
N VAL A 474 -1.12 -19.07 -15.78
CA VAL A 474 0.35 -19.18 -15.80
C VAL A 474 0.87 -19.75 -17.13
N ASP A 475 0.18 -20.75 -17.71
CA ASP A 475 0.47 -21.24 -19.07
C ASP A 475 0.39 -20.12 -20.12
N ILE A 476 -0.65 -19.30 -20.03
CA ILE A 476 -0.92 -18.21 -20.97
C ILE A 476 0.09 -17.07 -20.79
N GLU A 477 0.36 -16.67 -19.54
CA GLU A 477 1.44 -15.75 -19.16
C GLU A 477 2.79 -16.20 -19.74
N ARG A 478 3.17 -17.46 -19.55
CA ARG A 478 4.44 -18.00 -20.05
C ARG A 478 4.54 -18.00 -21.59
N ARG A 479 3.42 -18.22 -22.28
CA ARG A 479 3.35 -18.19 -23.76
C ARG A 479 3.39 -16.77 -24.32
N ILE A 480 2.71 -15.81 -23.67
CA ILE A 480 2.77 -14.40 -24.05
C ILE A 480 4.15 -13.83 -23.74
N GLN A 481 4.75 -14.13 -22.59
CA GLN A 481 6.10 -13.70 -22.20
C GLN A 481 7.21 -14.22 -23.14
N ALA A 482 6.95 -15.29 -23.90
CA ALA A 482 7.86 -15.80 -24.92
C ALA A 482 7.89 -14.96 -26.22
N LEU A 483 6.97 -14.00 -26.40
CA LEU A 483 7.01 -13.05 -27.51
C LEU A 483 8.22 -12.11 -27.36
N ALA A 484 9.07 -12.04 -28.39
CA ALA A 484 10.30 -11.25 -28.39
C ALA A 484 10.08 -9.74 -28.16
N GLN A 485 8.87 -9.25 -28.40
CA GLN A 485 8.42 -7.86 -28.21
C GLN A 485 8.26 -7.49 -26.73
N ILE A 486 8.10 -8.48 -25.83
CA ILE A 486 7.72 -8.26 -24.44
C ILE A 486 8.96 -8.30 -23.52
N ARG A 487 9.04 -7.32 -22.61
CA ARG A 487 10.15 -7.16 -21.65
C ARG A 487 9.76 -7.70 -20.29
N THR A 488 8.58 -7.32 -19.81
CA THR A 488 7.99 -7.73 -18.55
C THR A 488 6.51 -8.04 -18.75
N LEU A 489 6.05 -9.05 -18.05
CA LEU A 489 4.64 -9.41 -17.92
C LEU A 489 4.45 -9.81 -16.45
N TYR A 490 3.36 -9.35 -15.83
CA TYR A 490 2.93 -9.84 -14.53
C TYR A 490 1.41 -9.78 -14.39
N VAL A 491 0.82 -10.77 -13.72
CA VAL A 491 -0.59 -10.74 -13.31
C VAL A 491 -0.79 -9.64 -12.26
N ARG A 492 -1.74 -8.73 -12.51
CA ARG A 492 -2.11 -7.63 -11.61
C ARG A 492 -3.32 -7.98 -10.73
N ASP A 493 -4.29 -8.71 -11.27
CA ASP A 493 -5.47 -9.20 -10.54
C ASP A 493 -6.07 -10.42 -11.24
N PHE A 494 -6.70 -11.33 -10.50
CA PHE A 494 -7.42 -12.48 -11.04
C PHE A 494 -8.65 -12.79 -10.19
N ARG A 495 -9.84 -12.47 -10.71
CA ARG A 495 -11.13 -12.61 -9.99
C ARG A 495 -12.24 -13.04 -10.94
N GLY A 496 -13.12 -13.92 -10.48
CA GLY A 496 -14.31 -14.34 -11.24
C GLY A 496 -14.00 -14.88 -12.64
N GLY A 497 -12.89 -15.58 -12.83
CA GLY A 497 -12.45 -16.07 -14.14
C GLY A 497 -11.97 -15.00 -15.11
N THR A 498 -11.72 -13.76 -14.66
CA THR A 498 -11.11 -12.69 -15.46
C THR A 498 -9.75 -12.33 -14.89
N ALA A 499 -8.72 -12.29 -15.74
CA ALA A 499 -7.35 -11.93 -15.36
C ALA A 499 -6.95 -10.59 -15.97
N THR A 500 -6.36 -9.71 -15.16
CA THR A 500 -5.74 -8.47 -15.62
C THR A 500 -4.22 -8.62 -15.53
N LEU A 501 -3.50 -8.39 -16.64
CA LEU A 501 -2.05 -8.48 -16.71
C LEU A 501 -1.47 -7.15 -17.17
N ALA A 502 -0.29 -6.79 -16.66
CA ALA A 502 0.45 -5.61 -17.09
C ALA A 502 1.65 -6.04 -17.93
N LEU A 503 1.80 -5.39 -19.09
CA LEU A 503 2.91 -5.58 -20.04
C LEU A 503 3.81 -4.36 -20.06
N GLY A 504 5.11 -4.58 -19.87
CA GLY A 504 6.15 -3.66 -20.33
C GLY A 504 6.76 -4.19 -21.63
N LEU A 505 6.73 -3.38 -22.69
CA LEU A 505 7.28 -3.75 -24.00
C LEU A 505 8.80 -3.47 -24.09
N ARG A 506 9.49 -4.15 -25.01
CA ARG A 506 10.90 -3.86 -25.37
C ARG A 506 11.02 -2.75 -26.41
N VAL A 507 10.03 -2.65 -27.29
CA VAL A 507 9.93 -1.68 -28.38
C VAL A 507 8.60 -0.96 -28.22
N PRO A 508 8.54 0.38 -28.31
CA PRO A 508 7.25 1.08 -28.32
C PRO A 508 6.47 0.67 -29.57
N MET A 509 5.27 0.11 -29.37
CA MET A 509 4.35 -0.26 -30.44
C MET A 509 2.90 -0.02 -30.01
N SER A 510 2.01 0.11 -30.98
CA SER A 510 0.58 0.27 -30.74
C SER A 510 -0.07 -1.00 -30.19
N VAL A 511 -1.26 -0.85 -29.59
CA VAL A 511 -2.08 -1.98 -29.14
C VAL A 511 -2.46 -2.91 -30.30
N ASP A 512 -2.65 -2.37 -31.51
CA ASP A 512 -3.03 -3.15 -32.69
C ASP A 512 -1.83 -3.94 -33.28
N GLU A 513 -0.61 -3.41 -33.22
CA GLU A 513 0.62 -4.14 -33.56
C GLU A 513 0.94 -5.25 -32.55
N LEU A 514 0.78 -4.97 -31.25
CA LEU A 514 0.86 -6.00 -30.20
C LEU A 514 -0.21 -7.08 -30.42
N TRP A 515 -1.44 -6.69 -30.75
CA TRP A 515 -2.51 -7.64 -31.07
C TRP A 515 -2.15 -8.51 -32.27
N ALA A 516 -1.58 -7.96 -33.34
CA ALA A 516 -1.10 -8.75 -34.48
C ALA A 516 -0.01 -9.76 -34.09
N ALA A 517 0.91 -9.40 -33.19
CA ALA A 517 1.91 -10.32 -32.66
C ALA A 517 1.30 -11.41 -31.75
N MET A 518 0.28 -11.07 -30.95
CA MET A 518 -0.44 -12.03 -30.09
C MET A 518 -1.36 -12.97 -30.90
N ALA A 519 -1.97 -12.50 -31.99
CA ALA A 519 -2.80 -13.30 -32.88
C ALA A 519 -2.00 -14.34 -33.68
N ALA A 520 -0.68 -14.21 -33.77
CA ALA A 520 0.23 -15.21 -34.32
C ALA A 520 0.51 -16.39 -33.36
N LEU A 521 0.04 -16.35 -32.11
CA LEU A 521 0.14 -17.48 -31.17
C LEU A 521 -0.90 -18.57 -31.55
N GLU A 522 -0.44 -19.73 -31.99
CA GLU A 522 -1.33 -20.89 -32.26
C GLU A 522 -2.13 -21.33 -31.02
N GLN A 523 -1.54 -21.12 -29.84
CA GLN A 523 -2.08 -21.44 -28.52
C GLN A 523 -1.46 -20.48 -27.46
N PRO A 524 -2.26 -19.86 -26.57
CA PRO A 524 -3.72 -19.86 -26.56
C PRO A 524 -4.29 -19.19 -27.82
N ARG A 525 -5.44 -19.66 -28.30
CA ARG A 525 -6.20 -18.91 -29.29
C ARG A 525 -6.90 -17.76 -28.57
N LEU A 526 -6.63 -16.55 -29.03
CA LEU A 526 -7.18 -15.33 -28.47
C LEU A 526 -8.04 -14.66 -29.54
N ALA A 527 -9.10 -13.97 -29.12
CA ALA A 527 -9.92 -13.11 -29.97
C ALA A 527 -10.11 -11.76 -29.28
N MET A 528 -9.86 -10.66 -30.00
CA MET A 528 -10.01 -9.31 -29.45
C MET A 528 -11.48 -8.94 -29.30
N LEU A 529 -11.87 -8.59 -28.07
CA LEU A 529 -13.20 -8.05 -27.74
C LEU A 529 -13.22 -6.52 -27.89
N ARG A 530 -12.15 -5.85 -27.45
CA ARG A 530 -11.97 -4.39 -27.51
C ARG A 530 -10.49 -4.02 -27.41
N SER A 531 -10.04 -3.07 -28.23
CA SER A 531 -8.84 -2.26 -27.95
C SER A 531 -9.25 -0.85 -27.53
N GLY A 532 -8.44 -0.18 -26.72
CA GLY A 532 -8.71 1.21 -26.30
C GLY A 532 -7.57 1.84 -25.51
N GLY A 533 -6.91 2.84 -26.09
CA GLY A 533 -5.77 3.53 -25.48
C GLY A 533 -4.60 2.56 -25.25
N ASN A 534 -4.36 2.21 -23.98
CA ASN A 534 -3.34 1.23 -23.56
C ASN A 534 -3.97 -0.08 -23.03
N THR A 535 -5.24 -0.36 -23.32
CA THR A 535 -5.95 -1.56 -22.83
C THR A 535 -6.39 -2.45 -23.98
N LEU A 536 -6.25 -3.76 -23.80
CA LEU A 536 -6.65 -4.81 -24.75
C LEU A 536 -7.48 -5.88 -24.03
N GLU A 537 -8.78 -5.93 -24.31
CA GLU A 537 -9.72 -6.94 -23.81
C GLU A 537 -9.75 -8.13 -24.77
N LEU A 538 -9.36 -9.32 -24.30
CA LEU A 538 -9.24 -10.55 -25.08
C LEU A 538 -10.11 -11.67 -24.51
N ARG A 539 -10.76 -12.38 -25.41
CA ARG A 539 -11.41 -13.68 -25.16
C ARG A 539 -10.45 -14.82 -25.46
N ILE A 540 -10.44 -15.84 -24.60
CA ILE A 540 -9.78 -17.12 -24.90
C ILE A 540 -10.78 -18.00 -25.67
N GLU A 541 -10.35 -18.48 -26.84
CA GLU A 541 -11.16 -19.32 -27.72
C GLU A 541 -10.66 -20.77 -27.75
N GLY A 542 -11.56 -21.69 -28.10
CA GLY A 542 -11.28 -23.14 -28.15
C GLY A 542 -11.38 -23.88 -26.81
N GLU A 543 -11.46 -23.18 -25.67
CA GLU A 543 -11.57 -23.77 -24.33
C GLU A 543 -12.99 -23.64 -23.75
N ALA A 544 -13.98 -23.96 -24.59
CA ALA A 544 -15.40 -23.81 -24.28
C ALA A 544 -15.91 -24.91 -23.32
N GLY A 545 -15.79 -24.66 -22.02
CA GLY A 545 -16.73 -25.10 -20.98
C GLY A 545 -17.00 -26.60 -20.82
N VAL A 546 -16.33 -27.21 -19.84
CA VAL A 546 -17.13 -27.92 -18.83
C VAL A 546 -17.83 -26.83 -18.00
N ALA A 547 -19.15 -26.92 -17.89
CA ALA A 547 -20.00 -25.93 -17.19
C ALA A 547 -20.15 -26.26 -15.69
#